data_AF-A0A540MTT5-F1
#
_entry.id   AF-A0A540MTT5-F1
#
_cell.length_a   1.000
_cell.length_b   1.000
_cell.length_c   1.000
_cell.angle_alpha   90.00
_cell.angle_beta   90.00
_cell.angle_gamma   90.00
#
_symmetry.space_group_name_H-M   'P 1'
#
loop_
_entity.id
_entity.type
_entity.pdbx_description
1 polymer ?
#
loop_
_entity_poly.entity_id
_entity_poly.type
_entity_poly.pdbx_seq_one_letter_code
_entity_poly.pdbx_strand_id
1 'polypeptide(L)'
;MKVPGLWVIDTPGHHPFANICSGGSDLCDVAVLVVGNMDGLRPQTIESFNLLKTRNTKLIVALNKVDRLSRWKACRNPPIEKAME
;
A
#
# COMPACT_ATOMS: atom_id res chain seq x y z
N MET A 1 24.36 -3.91 -2.82
CA MET A 1 24.01 -2.48 -3.02
C MET A 1 23.64 -1.91 -1.66
N LYS A 2 24.29 -0.84 -1.19
CA LYS A 2 23.96 -0.15 0.07
C LYS A 2 23.24 1.16 -0.28
N VAL A 3 22.08 1.41 0.31
CA VAL A 3 21.34 2.67 0.20
C VAL A 3 21.37 3.40 1.56
N PRO A 4 21.40 4.74 1.60
CA PRO A 4 21.55 5.50 2.84
C PRO A 4 20.31 5.49 3.73
N GLY A 5 19.14 5.18 3.18
CA GLY A 5 17.87 5.12 3.89
C GLY A 5 16.69 4.97 2.93
N LEU A 6 15.48 4.94 3.49
CA LEU A 6 14.23 4.97 2.75
C LEU A 6 13.46 6.24 3.14
N TRP A 7 13.03 7.01 2.15
CA TRP A 7 12.14 8.13 2.37
C TRP A 7 10.72 7.71 1.98
N VAL A 8 9.76 7.93 2.89
CA VAL A 8 8.38 7.50 2.72
C VAL A 8 7.48 8.73 2.74
N ILE A 9 6.69 8.90 1.68
CA ILE A 9 5.68 9.94 1.57
C ILE A 9 4.33 9.30 1.88
N ASP A 10 3.68 9.76 2.94
CA ASP A 10 2.30 9.36 3.25
C ASP A 10 1.32 10.26 2.49
N THR A 11 0.52 9.65 1.62
CA THR A 11 -0.48 10.37 0.81
C THR A 11 -1.89 10.04 1.31
N PRO A 12 -2.74 11.04 1.58
CA PRO A 12 -4.14 10.80 1.92
C PRO A 12 -4.89 10.12 0.76
N GLY A 13 -5.59 9.01 1.04
CA GLY A 13 -6.31 8.23 0.03
C GLY A 13 -7.77 8.63 -0.23
N HIS A 14 -8.26 9.71 0.39
CA HIS A 14 -9.63 10.18 0.18
C HIS A 14 -9.72 11.00 -1.12
N HIS A 15 -10.80 10.83 -1.88
CA HIS A 15 -11.01 11.44 -3.22
C HIS A 15 -10.69 12.96 -3.33
N PRO A 16 -10.98 13.82 -2.33
CA PRO A 16 -10.59 15.24 -2.34
C PRO A 16 -9.09 15.51 -2.41
N PHE A 17 -8.26 14.51 -2.12
CA PHE A 17 -6.80 14.62 -2.09
C PHE A 17 -6.11 13.87 -3.22
N ALA A 18 -6.84 13.49 -4.27
CA ALA A 18 -6.27 12.82 -5.45
C ALA A 18 -5.10 13.61 -6.07
N ASN A 19 -5.14 14.95 -6.02
CA ASN A 19 -4.05 15.81 -6.47
C ASN A 19 -2.74 15.61 -5.69
N ILE A 20 -2.82 15.29 -4.39
CA ILE A 20 -1.67 15.03 -3.53
C ILE A 20 -1.07 13.65 -3.86
N CYS A 21 -1.91 12.64 -4.08
CA CYS A 21 -1.49 11.32 -4.55
C CYS A 21 -0.82 11.43 -5.93
N SER A 22 -1.37 12.27 -6.81
CA SER A 22 -0.75 12.60 -8.10
C SER A 22 0.64 13.20 -7.89
N GLY A 23 0.79 14.29 -7.15
CA GLY A 23 2.11 14.89 -6.90
C GLY A 23 3.13 13.91 -6.31
N GLY A 24 2.71 13.06 -5.37
CA GLY A 24 3.58 12.02 -4.79
C GLY A 24 4.02 10.96 -5.80
N SER A 25 3.12 10.52 -6.68
CA SER A 25 3.44 9.48 -7.68
C SER A 25 4.48 9.90 -8.73
N ASP A 26 4.67 11.19 -8.99
CA ASP A 26 5.73 11.69 -9.88
C ASP A 26 7.11 11.72 -9.20
N LEU A 27 7.13 11.80 -7.85
CA LEU A 27 8.35 11.96 -7.06
C LEU A 27 8.90 10.63 -6.54
N CYS A 28 8.12 9.56 -6.56
CA CYS A 28 8.46 8.27 -5.96
C CYS A 28 9.02 7.26 -6.97
N ASP A 29 10.10 6.57 -6.59
CA ASP A 29 10.65 5.45 -7.38
C ASP A 29 9.75 4.20 -7.36
N VAL A 30 9.05 4.00 -6.23
CA VAL A 30 8.19 2.84 -5.96
C VAL A 30 6.97 3.32 -5.16
N ALA A 31 5.79 2.82 -5.51
CA ALA A 31 4.55 3.04 -4.77
C ALA A 31 4.11 1.76 -4.05
N VAL A 32 3.54 1.94 -2.85
CA VAL A 32 2.89 0.86 -2.08
C VAL A 32 1.39 1.13 -2.02
N LEU A 33 0.60 0.31 -2.71
CA LEU A 33 -0.86 0.39 -2.67
C LEU A 33 -1.39 -0.50 -1.54
N VAL A 34 -1.98 0.12 -0.52
CA VAL A 34 -2.54 -0.60 0.63
C VAL A 34 -3.99 -0.99 0.37
N VAL A 35 -4.30 -2.28 0.49
CA VAL A 35 -5.65 -2.84 0.28
C VAL A 35 -6.12 -3.49 1.57
N GLY A 36 -7.34 -3.18 2.02
CA GLY A 36 -7.91 -3.82 3.21
C GLY A 36 -8.39 -5.23 2.90
N ASN A 37 -7.95 -6.21 3.69
CA ASN A 37 -8.31 -7.62 3.50
C ASN A 37 -9.82 -7.89 3.49
N MET A 38 -10.56 -7.24 4.39
CA MET A 38 -12.02 -7.43 4.52
C MET A 38 -12.82 -6.63 3.51
N ASP A 39 -12.29 -5.48 3.08
CA ASP A 39 -13.03 -4.51 2.27
C ASP A 39 -12.76 -4.69 0.77
N GLY A 40 -11.70 -5.43 0.41
CA GLY A 40 -11.27 -5.64 -0.96
C GLY A 40 -10.90 -4.35 -1.68
N LEU A 41 -11.13 -4.33 -2.99
CA LEU A 41 -10.87 -3.17 -3.83
C LEU A 41 -12.02 -2.18 -3.72
N ARG A 42 -11.74 -1.00 -3.17
CA ARG A 42 -12.68 0.13 -3.15
C ARG A 42 -12.46 1.02 -4.38
N PRO A 43 -13.43 1.88 -4.76
CA PRO A 43 -13.24 2.84 -5.85
C PRO A 43 -11.95 3.66 -5.73
N GLN A 44 -11.58 4.09 -4.53
CA GLN A 44 -10.34 4.83 -4.28
C GLN A 44 -9.08 4.00 -4.58
N THR A 45 -9.12 2.70 -4.30
CA THR A 45 -8.02 1.77 -4.61
C THR A 45 -7.85 1.63 -6.12
N ILE A 46 -8.96 1.55 -6.85
CA ILE A 46 -8.97 1.42 -8.31
C ILE A 46 -8.47 2.71 -8.96
N GLU A 47 -8.91 3.88 -8.48
CA GLU A 47 -8.43 5.18 -8.94
C GLU A 47 -6.93 5.34 -8.72
N SER A 48 -6.44 5.01 -7.52
CA SER A 48 -5.01 5.07 -7.19
C SER A 48 -4.19 4.11 -8.05
N PHE A 49 -4.69 2.89 -8.27
CA PHE A 49 -4.05 1.92 -9.17
C PHE A 49 -3.95 2.44 -10.61
N ASN A 50 -5.03 3.01 -11.14
CA ASN A 50 -5.05 3.54 -12.50
C ASN A 50 -4.11 4.74 -12.66
N LEU A 51 -4.01 5.61 -11.64
CA LEU A 51 -3.08 6.72 -11.61
C LEU A 51 -1.62 6.23 -11.68
N LEU A 52 -1.25 5.29 -10.81
CA LEU A 52 0.09 4.70 -10.76
C LEU A 52 0.43 3.93 -12.04
N LYS A 53 -0.56 3.23 -12.62
CA LYS A 53 -0.42 2.52 -13.89
C LYS A 53 -0.17 3.47 -15.06
N THR A 54 -0.94 4.56 -15.15
CA THR A 54 -0.78 5.58 -16.20
C THR A 54 0.59 6.23 -16.16
N ARG A 55 1.18 6.33 -14.97
CA ARG A 55 2.50 6.94 -14.71
C ARG A 55 3.66 5.95 -14.79
N ASN A 56 3.38 4.67 -15.07
CA ASN A 56 4.37 3.60 -15.13
C ASN A 56 5.23 3.48 -13.84
N THR A 57 4.64 3.82 -12.70
CA THR A 57 5.30 3.73 -11.39
C THR A 57 5.44 2.26 -10.98
N LYS A 58 6.62 1.86 -10.47
CA LYS A 58 6.81 0.51 -9.91
C LYS A 58 5.89 0.32 -8.71
N LEU A 59 5.11 -0.75 -8.71
CA LEU A 59 4.02 -0.95 -7.75
C LEU A 59 4.22 -2.20 -6.90
N ILE A 60 4.08 -2.05 -5.58
CA ILE A 60 3.90 -3.13 -4.62
C ILE A 60 2.49 -3.01 -4.03
N VAL A 61 1.77 -4.12 -3.90
CA VAL A 61 0.46 -4.14 -3.23
C VAL A 61 0.62 -4.76 -1.85
N ALA A 62 0.20 -4.02 -0.82
CA ALA A 62 0.25 -4.46 0.57
C ALA A 62 -1.17 -4.76 1.08
N LEU A 63 -1.43 -6.02 1.42
CA LEU A 63 -2.70 -6.43 2.02
C LEU A 63 -2.68 -6.16 3.53
N ASN A 64 -3.56 -5.28 4.00
CA ASN A 64 -3.62 -4.82 5.38
C ASN A 64 -4.81 -5.44 6.14
N LYS A 65 -4.77 -5.38 7.47
CA LYS A 65 -5.78 -5.90 8.40
C LYS A 65 -5.96 -7.43 8.34
N VAL A 66 -4.86 -8.16 8.15
CA VAL A 66 -4.84 -9.64 8.14
C VAL A 66 -5.21 -10.24 9.50
N ASP A 67 -5.01 -9.47 10.58
CA ASP A 67 -5.41 -9.81 11.94
C ASP A 67 -6.91 -10.08 12.10
N ARG A 68 -7.74 -9.62 11.16
CA ARG A 68 -9.20 -9.81 11.19
C ARG A 68 -9.65 -11.17 10.66
N LEU A 69 -8.75 -12.01 10.17
CA LEU A 69 -9.08 -13.36 9.73
C LEU A 69 -9.47 -14.24 10.94
N SER A 70 -10.55 -15.01 10.81
CA SER A 70 -11.16 -15.76 11.92
C SER A 70 -10.24 -16.77 12.62
N ARG A 71 -9.16 -17.20 11.96
CA ARG A 71 -8.18 -18.16 12.49
C ARG A 71 -6.79 -17.56 12.65
N TRP A 72 -6.67 -16.23 12.60
CA TRP A 72 -5.38 -15.56 12.79
C TRP A 72 -4.90 -15.68 14.23
N LYS A 73 -3.68 -16.19 14.42
CA LYS A 73 -3.02 -16.18 15.72
C LYS A 73 -2.23 -14.89 15.86
N ALA A 74 -2.69 -13.97 16.69
CA ALA A 74 -1.99 -12.71 16.90
C ALA A 74 -0.58 -12.95 17.45
N CYS A 75 0.41 -12.42 16.74
CA CYS A 75 1.81 -12.52 17.06
C CYS A 75 2.45 -11.14 16.82
N ARG A 76 3.31 -10.69 17.75
CA ARG A 76 3.84 -9.31 17.72
C ARG A 76 5.13 -9.26 16.90
N ASN A 77 5.10 -8.48 15.83
CA ASN A 77 6.22 -8.23 14.91
C ASN A 77 6.94 -9.48 14.34
N PRO A 78 6.26 -10.61 14.03
CA PRO A 78 6.90 -11.67 13.26
C PRO A 78 7.02 -11.28 11.78
N PRO A 79 7.95 -11.90 11.04
CA PRO A 79 7.84 -12.02 9.59
C PRO A 79 6.51 -12.68 9.21
N ILE A 80 5.94 -12.29 8.07
CA ILE A 80 4.63 -12.79 7.63
C ILE A 80 4.64 -14.30 7.42
N GLU A 81 5.75 -14.88 6.97
CA GLU A 81 5.86 -16.33 6.76
C GLU A 81 5.62 -17.09 8.07
N LYS A 82 6.22 -16.62 9.17
CA LYS A 82 6.05 -17.23 10.50
C LYS A 82 4.67 -16.97 11.12
N ALA A 83 4.02 -15.87 10.73
CA ALA A 83 2.69 -15.53 11.23
C ALA A 83 1.59 -16.39 10.58
N MET A 84 1.88 -16.94 9.40
CA MET A 84 0.97 -17.78 8.63
C MET A 84 1.04 -19.28 9.00
N GLU A 85 2.03 -19.68 9.80
CA GLU A 85 2.18 -21.04 10.37
C GLU A 85 1.24 -21.28 11.58
#